data_AF-A0AAV2RJU5-F1
#
_entry.id   AF-A0AAV2RJU5-F1
#
_cell.length_a   1.000
_cell.length_b   1.000
_cell.length_c   1.000
_cell.angle_alpha   90.00
_cell.angle_beta   90.00
_cell.angle_gamma   90.00
#
_symmetry.space_group_name_H-M   'P 1'
#
loop_
_entity.id
_entity.type
_entity.pdbx_description
1 polymer ?
#
loop_
_entity_poly.entity_id
_entity_poly.type
_entity_poly.pdbx_seq_one_letter_code
_entity_poly.pdbx_strand_id
1 'polypeptide(L)'
;MFKTILNTSEHYTIDVISKVSSIIRKIEHDELSLPNLDDLRGAALALARLQQVYRLNIQHMINGRLYNHPSSTRLTILDCVRVANESFHESKYSNAWQWYSAAMRLSNNPDMRQHITDLMEPIVSEHDEQHADNTWNHEYWPRPLSEDRNQIAWDTHYFQLCRGDNHMTAEERSRLRCHYNNRGDPWLVLQPVKYEELHYNPEMYLFHEVIQDTEIEVIKIKAKEKLERSLVGGITASAVSNIRVSHTGWLWNNTHPVLEALAHRISAITGLKVYEGENADNVNGAGEALQVLSYGIGGHYNYHMDTLWKDQPEDTWEERGKNNLQAGDRLATWMFYLSDVADGGRTAFPKAGVGVAPIKGAAVFWYNIQPNGIANPRTEHGGCPVLRGHKW
;
A
#
# COMPACT_ATOMS: atom_id res chain seq x y z
N MET A 1 -23.78 -5.13 46.42
CA MET A 1 -23.25 -5.85 45.22
C MET A 1 -23.79 -5.32 43.88
N PHE A 2 -24.68 -4.32 43.89
CA PHE A 2 -24.84 -3.32 42.82
C PHE A 2 -24.91 -1.98 43.58
N LYS A 3 -24.16 -0.95 43.16
CA LYS A 3 -23.84 0.32 43.89
C LYS A 3 -22.69 0.25 44.91
N THR A 4 -21.44 0.04 44.47
CA THR A 4 -20.24 0.53 45.20
C THR A 4 -19.01 0.72 44.30
N ILE A 5 -19.17 1.23 43.07
CA ILE A 5 -18.04 1.72 42.24
C ILE A 5 -18.54 2.93 41.43
N LEU A 6 -18.92 4.00 42.12
CA LEU A 6 -19.29 5.29 41.50
C LEU A 6 -18.79 6.44 42.38
N ASN A 7 -17.48 6.49 42.70
CA ASN A 7 -16.96 7.69 43.36
C ASN A 7 -15.48 8.00 43.15
N THR A 8 -14.95 7.74 41.95
CA THR A 8 -13.64 8.26 41.51
C THR A 8 -13.57 8.44 39.99
N SER A 9 -14.46 9.24 39.36
CA SER A 9 -14.30 9.53 37.92
C SER A 9 -15.06 10.73 37.32
N GLU A 10 -15.56 11.70 38.09
CA GLU A 10 -16.41 12.77 37.53
C GLU A 10 -15.72 13.71 36.51
N HIS A 11 -14.38 13.75 36.45
CA HIS A 11 -13.66 14.48 35.39
C HIS A 11 -13.23 13.64 34.19
N TYR A 12 -13.26 12.31 34.28
CA TYR A 12 -12.92 11.44 33.14
C TYR A 12 -14.17 10.99 32.37
N THR A 13 -15.36 10.97 32.99
CA THR A 13 -16.60 10.49 32.36
C THR A 13 -17.20 11.50 31.38
N ILE A 14 -17.17 12.80 31.67
CA ILE A 14 -17.80 13.82 30.79
C ILE A 14 -17.05 13.93 29.46
N ASP A 15 -15.72 13.89 29.46
CA ASP A 15 -14.92 13.99 28.23
C ASP A 15 -15.06 12.71 27.37
N VAL A 16 -15.10 11.53 28.01
CA VAL A 16 -15.34 10.26 27.31
C VAL A 16 -16.76 10.20 26.75
N ILE A 17 -17.78 10.56 27.53
CA ILE A 17 -19.18 10.57 27.06
C ILE A 17 -19.35 11.58 25.93
N SER A 18 -18.78 12.78 26.04
CA SER A 18 -18.84 13.81 24.99
C SER A 18 -18.16 13.34 23.70
N LYS A 19 -16.96 12.73 23.79
CA LYS A 19 -16.26 12.15 22.65
C LYS A 19 -17.07 11.01 22.03
N VAL A 20 -17.56 10.08 22.83
CA VAL A 20 -18.39 8.95 22.39
C VAL A 20 -19.68 9.45 21.72
N SER A 21 -20.38 10.43 22.28
CA SER A 21 -21.58 11.01 21.68
C SER A 21 -21.30 11.81 20.41
N SER A 22 -20.12 12.42 20.27
CA SER A 22 -19.70 13.09 19.03
C SER A 22 -19.34 12.08 17.92
N ILE A 23 -18.76 10.95 18.31
CA ILE A 23 -18.41 9.84 17.41
C ILE A 23 -19.69 9.14 16.95
N ILE A 24 -20.60 8.81 17.87
CA ILE A 24 -21.90 8.21 17.56
C ILE A 24 -22.71 9.10 16.60
N ARG A 25 -22.78 10.41 16.84
CA ARG A 25 -23.46 11.34 15.92
C ARG A 25 -22.87 11.38 14.51
N LYS A 26 -21.54 11.26 14.37
CA LYS A 26 -20.90 11.16 13.05
C LYS A 26 -21.18 9.81 12.39
N ILE A 27 -21.20 8.74 13.18
CA ILE A 27 -21.50 7.39 12.71
C ILE A 27 -22.95 7.28 12.22
N GLU A 28 -23.89 7.86 12.95
CA GLU A 28 -25.32 7.89 12.59
C GLU A 28 -25.60 8.76 11.35
N HIS A 29 -24.88 9.86 11.18
CA HIS A 29 -25.06 10.77 10.04
C HIS A 29 -24.47 10.22 8.73
N ASP A 30 -23.36 9.47 8.80
CA ASP A 30 -22.61 9.02 7.63
C ASP A 30 -22.86 7.52 7.28
N GLU A 31 -23.90 6.90 7.86
CA GLU A 31 -24.21 5.45 7.74
C GLU A 31 -22.98 4.54 7.96
N LEU A 32 -22.06 4.96 8.82
CA LEU A 32 -20.82 4.22 9.07
C LEU A 32 -21.11 3.02 9.99
N SER A 33 -20.54 1.86 9.67
CA SER A 33 -20.54 0.73 10.59
C SER A 33 -19.56 0.98 11.74
N LEU A 34 -19.91 0.49 12.94
CA LEU A 34 -18.99 0.51 14.07
C LEU A 34 -17.78 -0.39 13.79
N PRO A 35 -16.56 0.00 14.20
CA PRO A 35 -15.38 -0.86 14.06
C PRO A 35 -15.60 -2.21 14.72
N ASN A 36 -15.18 -3.28 14.04
CA ASN A 36 -15.29 -4.65 14.53
C ASN A 36 -13.91 -5.24 14.89
N LEU A 37 -13.87 -6.54 15.21
CA LEU A 37 -12.63 -7.22 15.59
C LEU A 37 -11.61 -7.25 14.44
N ASP A 38 -12.06 -7.35 13.19
CA ASP A 38 -11.17 -7.38 12.03
C ASP A 38 -10.53 -6.00 11.79
N ASP A 39 -11.25 -4.92 12.07
CA ASP A 39 -10.66 -3.57 12.02
C ASP A 39 -9.59 -3.38 13.10
N LEU A 40 -9.82 -3.93 14.30
CA LEU A 40 -8.84 -3.92 15.38
C LEU A 40 -7.59 -4.75 15.04
N ARG A 41 -7.77 -5.95 14.47
CA ARG A 41 -6.68 -6.80 13.96
C ARG A 41 -5.89 -6.11 12.86
N GLY A 42 -6.60 -5.54 11.89
CA GLY A 42 -6.00 -4.77 10.79
C GLY A 42 -5.18 -3.58 11.28
N ALA A 43 -5.68 -2.85 12.28
CA ALA A 43 -4.95 -1.75 12.91
C ALA A 43 -3.68 -2.23 13.64
N ALA A 44 -3.76 -3.33 14.39
CA ALA A 44 -2.61 -3.91 15.08
C ALA A 44 -1.51 -4.36 14.09
N LEU A 45 -1.89 -5.07 13.03
CA LEU A 45 -0.97 -5.47 11.96
C LEU A 45 -0.40 -4.28 11.19
N ALA A 46 -1.19 -3.23 10.98
CA ALA A 46 -0.73 -1.99 10.37
C ALA A 46 0.35 -1.31 11.22
N LEU A 47 0.20 -1.25 12.55
CA LEU A 47 1.23 -0.70 13.46
C LEU A 47 2.53 -1.50 13.40
N ALA A 48 2.45 -2.84 13.45
CA ALA A 48 3.62 -3.70 13.30
C ALA A 48 4.31 -3.48 11.94
N ARG A 49 3.53 -3.40 10.86
CA ARG A 49 4.04 -3.14 9.51
C ARG A 49 4.74 -1.79 9.40
N LEU A 50 4.13 -0.72 9.91
CA LEU A 50 4.72 0.62 9.90
C LEU A 50 6.04 0.64 10.67
N GLN A 51 6.08 -0.03 11.83
CA GLN A 51 7.29 -0.17 12.62
C GLN A 51 8.42 -0.84 11.84
N GLN A 52 8.12 -1.97 11.18
CA GLN A 52 9.10 -2.72 10.41
C GLN A 52 9.60 -1.96 9.17
N VAL A 53 8.68 -1.46 8.33
CA VAL A 53 9.04 -0.80 7.07
C VAL A 53 9.86 0.46 7.31
N TYR A 54 9.41 1.32 8.22
CA TYR A 54 10.04 2.62 8.47
C TYR A 54 11.06 2.61 9.62
N ARG A 55 11.35 1.44 10.21
CA ARG A 55 12.24 1.30 11.38
C ARG A 55 11.86 2.26 12.51
N LEU A 56 10.56 2.37 12.78
CA LEU A 56 10.07 3.29 13.82
C LEU A 56 10.50 2.80 15.20
N ASN A 57 10.82 3.74 16.08
CA ASN A 57 11.10 3.44 17.47
C ASN A 57 9.78 3.11 18.20
N ILE A 58 9.65 1.88 18.70
CA ILE A 58 8.44 1.40 19.39
C ILE A 58 8.11 2.27 20.61
N GLN A 59 9.11 2.74 21.37
CA GLN A 59 8.88 3.61 22.51
C GLN A 59 8.29 4.98 22.10
N HIS A 60 8.72 5.52 20.96
CA HIS A 60 8.11 6.72 20.40
C HIS A 60 6.66 6.46 19.99
N MET A 61 6.39 5.34 19.31
CA MET A 61 5.03 4.96 18.91
C MET A 61 4.10 4.84 20.13
N ILE A 62 4.56 4.15 21.18
CA ILE A 62 3.85 4.00 22.45
C ILE A 62 3.54 5.35 23.09
N ASN A 63 4.50 6.27 23.08
CA ASN A 63 4.33 7.60 23.65
C ASN A 63 3.49 8.55 22.79
N GLY A 64 2.88 8.04 21.71
CA GLY A 64 2.08 8.85 20.80
C GLY A 64 2.94 9.74 19.92
N ARG A 65 4.03 9.20 19.37
CA ARG A 65 4.87 9.89 18.39
C ARG A 65 5.15 8.96 17.22
N LEU A 66 4.59 9.28 16.07
CA LEU A 66 4.87 8.61 14.81
C LEU A 66 5.93 9.42 14.07
N TYR A 67 7.12 8.84 13.90
CA TYR A 67 8.26 9.51 13.30
C TYR A 67 8.65 10.80 14.07
N ASN A 68 8.54 11.97 13.43
CA ASN A 68 8.79 13.28 14.05
C ASN A 68 7.53 14.05 14.43
N HIS A 69 6.36 13.42 14.33
CA HIS A 69 5.09 14.08 14.59
C HIS A 69 4.44 13.55 15.87
N PRO A 70 4.00 14.43 16.79
CA PRO A 70 3.17 14.01 17.91
C PRO A 70 1.83 13.49 17.35
N SER A 71 1.48 12.26 17.70
CA SER A 71 0.12 11.75 17.57
C SER A 71 -0.67 12.12 18.84
N SER A 72 -2.00 12.15 18.72
CA SER A 72 -2.88 12.47 19.85
C SER A 72 -3.07 11.31 20.84
N THR A 73 -2.52 10.12 20.55
CA THR A 73 -2.93 8.88 21.24
C THR A 73 -1.70 8.04 21.61
N ARG A 74 -1.58 7.71 22.90
CA ARG A 74 -0.57 6.78 23.44
C ARG A 74 -1.09 5.35 23.39
N LEU A 75 -0.19 4.39 23.22
CA LEU A 75 -0.53 2.97 23.31
C LEU A 75 -0.39 2.48 24.76
N THR A 76 -1.35 1.67 25.19
CA THR A 76 -1.32 0.97 26.48
C THR A 76 -0.51 -0.32 26.40
N ILE A 77 -0.28 -0.95 27.55
CA ILE A 77 0.34 -2.28 27.63
C ILE A 77 -0.48 -3.31 26.84
N LEU A 78 -1.81 -3.25 26.96
CA LEU A 78 -2.72 -4.16 26.25
C LEU A 78 -2.67 -3.95 24.74
N ASP A 79 -2.53 -2.70 24.27
CA ASP A 79 -2.35 -2.42 22.83
C ASP A 79 -1.05 -3.04 22.32
N CYS A 80 0.05 -2.93 23.08
CA CYS A 80 1.33 -3.54 22.71
C CYS A 80 1.23 -5.08 22.66
N VAL A 81 0.58 -5.69 23.65
CA VAL A 81 0.32 -7.15 23.69
C VAL A 81 -0.56 -7.58 22.52
N ARG A 82 -1.55 -6.77 22.13
CA ARG A 82 -2.37 -7.06 20.94
C ARG A 82 -1.53 -7.04 19.67
N VAL A 83 -0.73 -5.99 19.44
CA VAL A 83 0.15 -5.91 18.27
C VAL A 83 1.12 -7.10 18.22
N ALA A 84 1.62 -7.53 19.38
CA ALA A 84 2.50 -8.67 19.48
C ALA A 84 1.79 -10.00 19.14
N ASN A 85 0.59 -10.24 19.68
CA ASN A 85 -0.24 -11.41 19.38
C ASN A 85 -0.60 -11.51 17.89
N GLU A 86 -1.09 -10.43 17.29
CA GLU A 86 -1.44 -10.45 15.86
C GLU A 86 -0.19 -10.67 14.99
N SER A 87 0.96 -10.14 15.40
CA SER A 87 2.23 -10.42 14.71
C SER A 87 2.64 -11.90 14.85
N PHE A 88 2.44 -12.51 16.02
CA PHE A 88 2.73 -13.92 16.26
C PHE A 88 1.83 -14.82 15.40
N HIS A 89 0.53 -14.55 15.34
CA HIS A 89 -0.42 -15.30 14.50
C HIS A 89 -0.08 -15.24 13.00
N GLU A 90 0.55 -14.15 12.55
CA GLU A 90 1.06 -14.00 11.19
C GLU A 90 2.48 -14.59 10.99
N SER A 91 2.97 -15.39 11.96
CA SER A 91 4.33 -15.97 11.96
C SER A 91 5.46 -14.93 11.92
N LYS A 92 5.19 -13.68 12.34
CA LYS A 92 6.17 -12.58 12.42
C LYS A 92 6.79 -12.54 13.81
N TYR A 93 7.47 -13.61 14.19
CA TYR A 93 8.04 -13.82 15.53
C TYR A 93 8.92 -12.67 16.00
N SER A 94 9.73 -12.10 15.09
CA SER A 94 10.60 -10.99 15.45
C SER A 94 9.86 -9.69 15.79
N ASN A 95 8.77 -9.41 15.07
CA ASN A 95 7.90 -8.28 15.39
C ASN A 95 7.16 -8.55 16.70
N ALA A 96 6.61 -9.77 16.87
CA ALA A 96 5.91 -10.18 18.08
C ALA A 96 6.79 -9.98 19.33
N TRP A 97 8.03 -10.49 19.30
CA TRP A 97 8.99 -10.35 20.39
C TRP A 97 9.31 -8.89 20.74
N GLN A 98 9.52 -8.03 19.73
CA GLN A 98 9.82 -6.61 19.96
C GLN A 98 8.67 -5.89 20.67
N TRP A 99 7.42 -6.17 20.27
CA TRP A 99 6.23 -5.58 20.87
C TRP A 99 5.93 -6.14 22.27
N TYR A 100 6.14 -7.44 22.50
CA TYR A 100 6.06 -8.02 23.84
C TYR A 100 7.13 -7.47 24.78
N SER A 101 8.36 -7.35 24.31
CA SER A 101 9.46 -6.75 25.07
C SER A 101 9.14 -5.31 25.46
N ALA A 102 8.52 -4.54 24.57
CA ALA A 102 8.06 -3.20 24.87
C ALA A 102 6.94 -3.19 25.92
N ALA A 103 5.96 -4.09 25.83
CA ALA A 103 4.90 -4.24 26.84
C ALA A 103 5.49 -4.59 28.23
N MET A 104 6.46 -5.50 28.29
CA MET A 104 7.12 -5.92 29.52
C MET A 104 7.92 -4.79 30.18
N ARG A 105 8.51 -3.89 29.39
CA ARG A 105 9.21 -2.70 29.88
C ARG A 105 8.25 -1.66 30.46
N LEU A 106 7.04 -1.55 29.91
CA LEU A 106 6.00 -0.65 30.43
C LEU A 106 5.31 -1.19 31.69
N SER A 107 5.28 -2.52 31.85
CA SER A 107 4.58 -3.15 32.98
C SER A 107 5.39 -3.08 34.27
N ASN A 108 4.84 -2.44 35.29
CA ASN A 108 5.33 -2.48 36.68
C ASN A 108 4.59 -3.52 37.55
N ASN A 109 3.54 -4.15 37.03
CA ASN A 109 2.75 -5.14 37.75
C ASN A 109 3.36 -6.55 37.56
N PRO A 110 3.70 -7.29 38.63
CA PRO A 110 4.28 -8.63 38.54
C PRO A 110 3.41 -9.64 37.79
N ASP A 111 2.10 -9.66 38.03
CA ASP A 111 1.17 -10.60 37.38
C ASP A 111 1.10 -10.34 35.87
N MET A 112 1.04 -9.07 35.46
CA MET A 112 1.06 -8.69 34.05
C MET A 112 2.40 -9.03 33.39
N ARG A 113 3.52 -8.90 34.11
CA ARG A 113 4.84 -9.31 33.60
C ARG A 113 4.94 -10.81 33.43
N GLN A 114 4.42 -11.58 34.39
CA GLN A 114 4.35 -13.04 34.28
C GLN A 114 3.48 -13.44 33.08
N HIS A 115 2.29 -12.84 32.94
CA HIS A 115 1.42 -13.09 31.80
C HIS A 115 2.10 -12.80 30.44
N ILE A 116 2.84 -11.69 30.32
CA ILE A 116 3.61 -11.39 29.11
C ILE A 116 4.72 -12.42 28.89
N THR A 117 5.38 -12.88 29.96
CA THR A 117 6.43 -13.91 29.88
C THR A 117 5.86 -15.22 29.35
N ASP A 118 4.70 -15.65 29.88
CA ASP A 118 4.01 -16.87 29.44
C ASP A 118 3.60 -16.77 27.96
N LEU A 119 3.23 -15.58 27.47
CA LEU A 119 2.93 -15.34 26.06
C LEU A 119 4.18 -15.32 25.16
N MET A 120 5.36 -15.03 25.72
CA MET A 120 6.63 -15.00 24.97
C MET A 120 7.26 -16.39 24.84
N GLU A 121 6.97 -17.33 25.75
CA GLU A 121 7.54 -18.67 25.77
C GLU A 121 7.31 -19.47 24.46
N PRO A 122 6.09 -19.51 23.89
CA PRO A 122 5.86 -20.18 22.60
C PRO A 122 6.64 -19.55 21.44
N ILE A 123 6.89 -18.23 21.48
CA ILE A 123 7.63 -17.52 20.43
C ILE A 123 9.06 -18.03 20.36
N VAL A 124 9.69 -18.22 21.53
CA VAL A 124 11.06 -18.72 21.62
C VAL A 124 11.11 -20.17 21.15
N SER A 125 10.16 -21.01 21.59
CA SER A 125 10.09 -22.41 21.20
C SER A 125 9.88 -22.59 19.68
N GLU A 126 8.88 -21.91 19.10
CA GLU A 126 8.59 -22.01 17.67
C GLU A 126 9.71 -21.41 16.80
N HIS A 127 10.34 -20.33 17.27
CA HIS A 127 11.51 -19.75 16.61
C HIS A 127 12.69 -20.74 16.59
N ASP A 128 12.98 -21.39 17.71
CA ASP A 128 14.12 -22.29 17.85
C ASP A 128 13.90 -23.61 17.08
N GLU A 129 12.66 -24.11 17.02
CA GLU A 129 12.29 -25.26 16.19
C GLU A 129 12.45 -24.99 14.68
N GLN A 130 12.17 -23.77 14.22
CA GLN A 130 12.38 -23.37 12.82
C GLN A 130 13.85 -23.09 12.47
N HIS A 131 14.76 -23.00 13.45
CA HIS A 131 16.14 -22.52 13.27
C HIS A 131 17.23 -23.42 13.88
N ALA A 132 17.06 -24.74 13.83
CA ALA A 132 18.02 -25.74 14.33
C ALA A 132 19.39 -25.77 13.60
N ASP A 133 19.67 -24.87 12.64
CA ASP A 133 20.88 -24.86 11.81
C ASP A 133 21.99 -23.87 12.25
N ASN A 134 22.06 -23.45 13.52
CA ASN A 134 23.25 -22.92 14.22
C ASN A 134 24.22 -21.94 13.49
N THR A 135 23.79 -21.20 12.46
CA THR A 135 24.65 -20.24 11.73
C THR A 135 24.38 -18.79 12.13
N TRP A 136 24.15 -18.54 13.43
CA TRP A 136 23.70 -17.22 13.91
C TRP A 136 24.82 -16.35 14.50
N ASN A 137 24.78 -15.06 14.17
CA ASN A 137 25.53 -13.98 14.83
C ASN A 137 24.53 -13.01 15.47
N HIS A 138 24.71 -12.73 16.77
CA HIS A 138 23.74 -12.06 17.66
C HIS A 138 23.38 -10.60 17.33
N GLU A 139 24.00 -10.03 16.29
CA GLU A 139 24.03 -8.59 16.04
C GLU A 139 22.95 -8.12 15.05
N TYR A 140 22.29 -9.03 14.32
CA TYR A 140 21.33 -8.70 13.26
C TYR A 140 19.96 -9.36 13.50
N TRP A 141 19.22 -8.76 14.43
CA TRP A 141 17.79 -8.96 14.63
C TRP A 141 17.05 -7.74 14.06
N PRO A 142 16.03 -7.84 13.16
CA PRO A 142 15.36 -9.04 12.57
C PRO A 142 15.90 -9.58 11.22
N ARG A 143 15.56 -10.86 10.90
CA ARG A 143 15.51 -11.40 9.52
C ARG A 143 14.41 -10.69 8.68
N PRO A 144 14.61 -10.47 7.37
CA PRO A 144 13.56 -10.09 6.41
C PRO A 144 12.59 -11.24 6.10
N LEU A 145 11.46 -10.96 5.44
CA LEU A 145 10.19 -11.72 5.42
C LEU A 145 10.22 -13.08 4.67
N SER A 146 11.35 -13.80 4.61
CA SER A 146 11.44 -15.11 3.95
C SER A 146 12.69 -15.91 4.33
N GLU A 147 12.70 -17.22 4.13
CA GLU A 147 13.88 -18.09 4.32
C GLU A 147 14.80 -18.18 3.09
N ASP A 148 14.32 -17.79 1.90
CA ASP A 148 15.16 -17.70 0.69
C ASP A 148 16.07 -16.46 0.77
N ARG A 149 17.39 -16.65 0.71
CA ARG A 149 18.38 -15.53 0.71
C ARG A 149 18.10 -14.49 -0.36
N ASN A 150 17.56 -14.89 -1.50
CA ASN A 150 17.19 -13.94 -2.55
C ASN A 150 15.98 -13.11 -2.09
N GLN A 151 14.96 -13.75 -1.52
CA GLN A 151 13.76 -13.08 -0.99
C GLN A 151 14.07 -12.21 0.25
N ILE A 152 15.05 -12.60 1.06
CA ILE A 152 15.63 -11.80 2.16
C ILE A 152 16.22 -10.48 1.61
N ALA A 153 16.98 -10.55 0.52
CA ALA A 153 17.48 -9.35 -0.15
C ALA A 153 16.35 -8.52 -0.79
N TRP A 154 15.33 -9.19 -1.34
CA TRP A 154 14.16 -8.55 -1.97
C TRP A 154 13.33 -7.72 -0.98
N ASP A 155 12.95 -8.29 0.16
CA ASP A 155 12.20 -7.58 1.21
C ASP A 155 13.00 -6.44 1.81
N THR A 156 14.32 -6.62 1.92
CA THR A 156 15.24 -5.57 2.37
C THR A 156 15.20 -4.37 1.42
N HIS A 157 15.34 -4.61 0.10
CA HIS A 157 15.27 -3.54 -0.91
C HIS A 157 13.90 -2.85 -0.90
N TYR A 158 12.81 -3.60 -0.78
CA TYR A 158 11.47 -3.01 -0.69
C TYR A 158 11.37 -2.04 0.49
N PHE A 159 11.77 -2.46 1.69
CA PHE A 159 11.72 -1.58 2.86
C PHE A 159 12.66 -0.37 2.74
N GLN A 160 13.83 -0.55 2.14
CA GLN A 160 14.79 0.53 1.87
C GLN A 160 14.20 1.57 0.92
N LEU A 161 13.61 1.15 -0.20
CA LEU A 161 12.91 2.02 -1.14
C LEU A 161 11.74 2.75 -0.50
N CYS A 162 10.98 2.09 0.38
CA CYS A 162 9.90 2.74 1.13
C CYS A 162 10.41 3.86 2.05
N ARG A 163 11.60 3.72 2.63
CA ARG A 163 12.26 4.78 3.42
C ARG A 163 12.91 5.87 2.57
N GLY A 164 12.99 5.66 1.27
CA GLY A 164 13.57 6.59 0.31
C GLY A 164 15.04 6.38 0.01
N ASP A 165 15.58 5.22 0.36
CA ASP A 165 16.91 4.80 -0.07
C ASP A 165 16.92 4.67 -1.61
N ASN A 166 18.08 4.93 -2.23
CA ASN A 166 18.25 4.85 -3.68
C ASN A 166 19.21 3.71 -4.01
N HIS A 167 18.72 2.73 -4.77
CA HIS A 167 19.47 1.53 -5.13
C HIS A 167 20.10 1.59 -6.53
N MET A 168 19.84 2.65 -7.31
CA MET A 168 20.53 2.87 -8.58
C MET A 168 21.96 3.37 -8.33
N THR A 169 22.91 2.85 -9.10
CA THR A 169 24.30 3.31 -9.10
C THR A 169 24.41 4.75 -9.61
N ALA A 170 25.51 5.44 -9.27
CA ALA A 170 25.77 6.78 -9.79
C ALA A 170 25.85 6.80 -11.32
N GLU A 171 26.37 5.73 -11.93
CA GLU A 171 26.45 5.57 -13.37
C GLU A 171 25.05 5.48 -14.01
N GLU A 172 24.18 4.60 -13.51
CA GLU A 172 22.81 4.46 -14.02
C GLU A 172 22.05 5.80 -13.93
N ARG A 173 22.14 6.49 -12.78
CA ARG A 173 21.49 7.80 -12.59
C ARG A 173 22.04 8.88 -13.52
N SER A 174 23.34 8.85 -13.81
CA SER A 174 23.96 9.84 -14.71
C SER A 174 23.45 9.75 -16.15
N ARG A 175 22.79 8.66 -16.52
CA ARG A 175 22.20 8.46 -17.85
C ARG A 175 20.77 8.99 -17.96
N LEU A 176 20.06 9.10 -16.84
CA LEU A 176 18.66 9.54 -16.80
C LEU A 176 18.53 11.01 -17.19
N ARG A 177 17.45 11.35 -17.89
CA ARG A 177 17.17 12.71 -18.38
C ARG A 177 15.77 13.18 -18.00
N CYS A 178 15.67 14.49 -17.79
CA CYS A 178 14.40 15.21 -17.72
C CYS A 178 14.08 15.81 -19.08
N HIS A 179 12.80 15.82 -19.43
CA HIS A 179 12.30 16.18 -20.75
C HIS A 179 11.12 17.14 -20.61
N TYR A 180 11.05 18.06 -21.57
CA TYR A 180 9.90 18.94 -21.79
C TYR A 180 9.69 19.06 -23.30
N ASN A 181 8.82 18.22 -23.85
CA ASN A 181 8.59 18.12 -25.29
C ASN A 181 7.17 17.62 -25.59
N ASN A 182 6.80 17.61 -26.87
CA ASN A 182 5.48 17.17 -27.34
C ASN A 182 5.42 15.67 -27.67
N ARG A 183 6.49 14.91 -27.44
CA ARG A 183 6.64 13.48 -27.80
C ARG A 183 6.27 13.14 -29.26
N GLY A 184 6.31 14.11 -30.16
CA GLY A 184 5.92 13.95 -31.56
C GLY A 184 4.42 14.01 -31.84
N ASP A 185 3.58 14.24 -30.82
CA ASP A 185 2.13 14.33 -30.98
C ASP A 185 1.67 15.79 -31.22
N PRO A 186 0.87 16.08 -32.27
CA PRO A 186 0.34 17.42 -32.53
C PRO A 186 -0.51 18.00 -31.40
N TRP A 187 -1.22 17.16 -30.64
CA TRP A 187 -2.08 17.57 -29.54
C TRP A 187 -1.27 18.16 -28.37
N LEU A 188 0.01 17.78 -28.23
CA LEU A 188 0.93 18.25 -27.19
C LEU A 188 1.78 19.46 -27.61
N VAL A 189 1.53 20.08 -28.78
CA VAL A 189 2.30 21.25 -29.25
C VAL A 189 2.08 22.47 -28.36
N LEU A 190 0.84 22.75 -27.96
CA LEU A 190 0.49 23.88 -27.10
C LEU A 190 0.64 23.57 -25.61
N GLN A 191 0.67 22.29 -25.26
CA GLN A 191 0.90 21.82 -23.89
C GLN A 191 1.91 20.67 -23.89
N PRO A 192 3.22 20.97 -24.06
CA PRO A 192 4.27 19.97 -23.98
C PRO A 192 4.25 19.28 -22.60
N VAL A 193 4.59 18.00 -22.59
CA VAL A 193 4.57 17.19 -21.37
C VAL A 193 5.92 17.27 -20.66
N LYS A 194 5.88 17.43 -19.33
CA LYS A 194 7.05 17.39 -18.43
C LYS A 194 7.21 15.97 -17.91
N TYR A 195 8.36 15.34 -18.13
CA TYR A 195 8.63 14.03 -17.55
C TYR A 195 10.11 13.79 -17.29
N GLU A 196 10.40 12.90 -16.36
CA GLU A 196 11.75 12.43 -16.07
C GLU A 196 11.83 10.91 -16.23
N GLU A 197 12.98 10.45 -16.71
CA GLU A 197 13.31 9.03 -16.75
C GLU A 197 13.65 8.55 -15.33
N LEU A 198 12.92 7.55 -14.87
CA LEU A 198 13.19 6.88 -13.59
C LEU A 198 14.14 5.70 -13.74
N HIS A 199 14.11 5.04 -14.90
CA HIS A 199 14.91 3.86 -15.19
C HIS A 199 14.93 3.59 -16.72
N TYR A 200 16.02 3.02 -17.24
CA TYR A 200 16.18 2.75 -18.68
C TYR A 200 15.78 1.32 -19.09
N ASN A 201 15.92 0.32 -18.21
CA ASN A 201 15.48 -1.06 -18.47
C ASN A 201 15.07 -1.79 -17.17
N PRO A 202 13.79 -1.80 -16.76
CA PRO A 202 12.63 -1.39 -17.53
C PRO A 202 12.63 0.10 -17.82
N GLU A 203 12.04 0.49 -18.94
CA GLU A 203 11.75 1.89 -19.23
C GLU A 203 10.66 2.37 -18.27
N MET A 204 11.00 3.37 -17.46
CA MET A 204 10.11 3.93 -16.45
C MET A 204 10.19 5.44 -16.48
N TYR A 205 9.04 6.09 -16.36
CA TYR A 205 8.94 7.55 -16.46
C TYR A 205 8.02 8.10 -15.37
N LEU A 206 8.38 9.27 -14.83
CA LEU A 206 7.50 10.09 -14.00
C LEU A 206 7.07 11.30 -14.81
N PHE A 207 5.77 11.38 -15.07
CA PHE A 207 5.13 12.51 -15.72
C PHE A 207 4.59 13.48 -14.67
N HIS A 208 4.78 14.78 -14.88
CA HIS A 208 4.34 15.83 -13.95
C HIS A 208 3.19 16.63 -14.54
N GLU A 209 2.27 17.07 -13.67
CA GLU A 209 1.16 17.97 -14.03
C GLU A 209 0.28 17.42 -15.19
N VAL A 210 0.11 16.11 -15.24
CA VAL A 210 -0.66 15.42 -16.30
C VAL A 210 -2.15 15.31 -16.01
N ILE A 211 -2.55 15.61 -14.77
CA ILE A 211 -3.95 15.69 -14.36
C ILE A 211 -4.15 16.89 -13.44
N GLN A 212 -5.23 17.63 -13.67
CA GLN A 212 -5.54 18.86 -12.94
C GLN A 212 -6.34 18.60 -11.67
N ASP A 213 -6.29 19.53 -10.72
CA ASP A 213 -7.04 19.46 -9.46
C ASP A 213 -8.55 19.29 -9.67
N THR A 214 -9.13 19.97 -10.65
CA THR A 214 -10.55 19.84 -10.98
C THR A 214 -10.91 18.43 -11.48
N GLU A 215 -10.04 17.83 -12.30
CA GLU A 215 -10.19 16.46 -12.81
C GLU A 215 -10.04 15.43 -11.69
N ILE A 216 -9.06 15.63 -10.80
CA ILE A 216 -8.82 14.82 -9.60
C ILE A 216 -10.07 14.77 -8.71
N GLU A 217 -10.69 15.92 -8.43
CA GLU A 217 -11.87 15.97 -7.57
C GLU A 217 -13.08 15.27 -8.21
N VAL A 218 -13.28 15.42 -9.52
CA VAL A 218 -14.30 14.65 -10.25
C VAL A 218 -14.08 13.14 -10.09
N ILE A 219 -12.85 12.67 -10.30
CA ILE A 219 -12.50 11.25 -10.13
C ILE A 219 -12.77 10.79 -8.71
N LYS A 220 -12.36 11.54 -7.69
CA LYS A 220 -12.59 11.17 -6.29
C LYS A 220 -14.07 11.11 -5.94
N ILE A 221 -14.87 12.07 -6.41
CA ILE A 221 -16.33 12.07 -6.19
C ILE A 221 -16.95 10.82 -6.82
N LYS A 222 -16.64 10.56 -8.11
CA LYS A 222 -17.16 9.39 -8.83
C LYS A 222 -16.66 8.07 -8.27
N ALA A 223 -15.42 8.03 -7.79
CA ALA A 223 -14.87 6.86 -7.14
C ALA A 223 -15.58 6.58 -5.81
N LYS A 224 -15.82 7.59 -4.97
CA LYS A 224 -16.48 7.43 -3.66
C LYS A 224 -17.86 6.78 -3.77
N GLU A 225 -18.62 7.07 -4.84
CA GLU A 225 -19.91 6.42 -5.13
C GLU A 225 -19.77 4.90 -5.37
N LYS A 226 -18.57 4.42 -5.71
CA LYS A 226 -18.27 3.03 -6.08
C LYS A 226 -17.19 2.37 -5.23
N LEU A 227 -16.69 3.07 -4.20
CA LEU A 227 -15.59 2.58 -3.38
C LEU A 227 -16.09 1.49 -2.45
N GLU A 228 -15.74 0.25 -2.76
CA GLU A 228 -15.94 -0.89 -1.87
C GLU A 228 -14.59 -1.33 -1.27
N ARG A 229 -14.61 -1.96 -0.09
CA ARG A 229 -13.38 -2.54 0.51
C ARG A 229 -12.83 -3.59 -0.46
N SER A 230 -11.54 -3.47 -0.81
CA SER A 230 -10.96 -4.28 -1.88
C SER A 230 -10.91 -5.76 -1.51
N LEU A 231 -11.45 -6.62 -2.37
CA LEU A 231 -11.26 -8.07 -2.34
C LEU A 231 -10.15 -8.42 -3.35
N VAL A 232 -9.28 -9.37 -3.02
CA VAL A 232 -8.31 -9.89 -4.00
C VAL A 232 -9.00 -10.99 -4.79
N GLY A 233 -9.06 -10.85 -6.12
CA GLY A 233 -9.68 -11.84 -7.00
C GLY A 233 -8.86 -13.13 -7.07
N GLY A 234 -9.36 -14.18 -6.45
CA GLY A 234 -8.96 -15.57 -6.68
C GLY A 234 -10.14 -16.35 -7.25
N ILE A 235 -9.86 -17.37 -8.07
CA ILE A 235 -10.83 -18.12 -8.91
C ILE A 235 -12.02 -18.71 -8.12
N THR A 236 -11.95 -18.86 -6.80
CA THR A 236 -12.99 -19.58 -6.03
C THR A 236 -13.58 -18.86 -4.81
N ALA A 237 -13.05 -17.71 -4.38
CA ALA A 237 -13.70 -16.90 -3.34
C ALA A 237 -13.01 -15.53 -3.19
N SER A 238 -13.79 -14.46 -3.25
CA SER A 238 -13.36 -13.12 -2.90
C SER A 238 -13.27 -13.00 -1.37
N ALA A 239 -12.07 -13.16 -0.82
CA ALA A 239 -11.81 -13.00 0.62
C ALA A 239 -11.25 -11.60 0.94
N VAL A 240 -11.63 -11.04 2.08
CA VAL A 240 -10.99 -9.86 2.68
C VAL A 240 -9.54 -10.23 2.98
N SER A 241 -8.60 -9.67 2.25
CA SER A 241 -7.19 -10.09 2.30
C SER A 241 -6.32 -9.05 2.99
N ASN A 242 -5.43 -9.51 3.88
CA ASN A 242 -4.35 -8.71 4.47
C ASN A 242 -3.31 -8.23 3.43
N ILE A 243 -3.41 -8.70 2.18
CA ILE A 243 -2.51 -8.41 1.05
C ILE A 243 -2.77 -7.01 0.45
N ARG A 244 -4.02 -6.52 0.50
CA ARG A 244 -4.41 -5.20 -0.03
C ARG A 244 -5.42 -4.53 0.91
N VAL A 245 -5.00 -3.45 1.56
CA VAL A 245 -5.84 -2.66 2.46
C VAL A 245 -6.16 -1.32 1.79
N SER A 246 -7.08 -1.37 0.82
CA SER A 246 -7.61 -0.19 0.10
C SER A 246 -9.12 -0.29 -0.10
N HIS A 247 -9.75 0.83 -0.44
CA HIS A 247 -11.04 0.81 -1.14
C HIS A 247 -10.78 0.94 -2.65
N THR A 248 -11.54 0.22 -3.48
CA THR A 248 -11.37 0.23 -4.95
C THR A 248 -12.67 0.58 -5.64
N GLY A 249 -12.59 1.41 -6.69
CA GLY A 249 -13.70 1.71 -7.60
C GLY A 249 -13.22 1.67 -9.05
N TRP A 250 -14.13 1.34 -9.97
CA TRP A 250 -13.83 1.26 -11.42
C TRP A 250 -14.66 2.28 -12.20
N LEU A 251 -13.99 3.10 -12.99
CA LEU A 251 -14.58 4.18 -13.78
C LEU A 251 -14.28 3.97 -15.27
N TRP A 252 -15.32 3.77 -16.07
CA TRP A 252 -15.18 3.59 -17.52
C TRP A 252 -15.04 4.95 -18.22
N ASN A 253 -14.21 5.02 -19.26
CA ASN A 253 -13.89 6.29 -19.95
C ASN A 253 -15.14 7.02 -20.46
N ASN A 254 -16.13 6.29 -20.96
CA ASN A 254 -17.39 6.83 -21.48
C ASN A 254 -18.39 7.31 -20.41
N THR A 255 -18.06 7.18 -19.12
CA THR A 255 -18.99 7.56 -18.03
C THR A 255 -18.90 9.03 -17.65
N HIS A 256 -17.82 9.73 -18.03
CA HIS A 256 -17.66 11.16 -17.74
C HIS A 256 -16.63 11.81 -18.70
N PRO A 257 -16.88 13.04 -19.20
CA PRO A 257 -15.97 13.72 -20.14
C PRO A 257 -14.52 13.87 -19.65
N VAL A 258 -14.32 14.01 -18.33
CA VAL A 258 -12.98 14.03 -17.71
C VAL A 258 -12.23 12.72 -17.93
N LEU A 259 -12.90 11.57 -17.82
CA LEU A 259 -12.27 10.26 -17.97
C LEU A 259 -11.90 9.99 -19.44
N GLU A 260 -12.79 10.36 -20.36
CA GLU A 260 -12.53 10.32 -21.80
C GLU A 260 -11.35 11.23 -22.18
N ALA A 261 -11.34 12.48 -21.73
CA ALA A 261 -10.25 13.42 -21.98
C ALA A 261 -8.90 12.91 -21.44
N LEU A 262 -8.91 12.24 -20.28
CA LEU A 262 -7.71 11.60 -19.72
C LEU A 262 -7.22 10.45 -20.58
N ALA A 263 -8.11 9.59 -21.09
CA ALA A 263 -7.72 8.48 -21.95
C ALA A 263 -7.08 8.97 -23.27
N HIS A 264 -7.62 10.04 -23.87
CA HIS A 264 -6.99 10.70 -25.02
C HIS A 264 -5.63 11.30 -24.69
N ARG A 265 -5.50 11.96 -23.53
CA ARG A 265 -4.24 12.53 -23.06
C ARG A 265 -3.16 11.45 -22.86
N ILE A 266 -3.52 10.33 -22.24
CA ILE A 266 -2.59 9.20 -22.06
C ILE A 266 -2.19 8.64 -23.43
N SER A 267 -3.14 8.53 -24.37
CA SER A 267 -2.85 8.06 -25.73
C SER A 267 -1.84 8.96 -26.45
N ALA A 268 -2.03 10.28 -26.39
CA ALA A 268 -1.12 11.27 -26.99
C ALA A 268 0.27 11.26 -26.32
N ILE A 269 0.35 11.07 -25.01
CA ILE A 269 1.63 11.03 -24.29
C ILE A 269 2.38 9.73 -24.58
N THR A 270 1.70 8.59 -24.52
CA THR A 270 2.35 7.27 -24.59
C THR A 270 2.51 6.74 -26.01
N GLY A 271 1.71 7.22 -26.95
CA GLY A 271 1.56 6.64 -28.29
C GLY A 271 0.75 5.32 -28.30
N LEU A 272 0.24 4.88 -27.16
CA LEU A 272 -0.61 3.69 -27.04
C LEU A 272 -2.07 4.02 -27.33
N LYS A 273 -2.81 3.08 -27.92
CA LYS A 273 -4.24 3.22 -28.17
C LYS A 273 -5.05 2.91 -26.91
N VAL A 274 -5.12 3.84 -25.97
CA VAL A 274 -5.86 3.64 -24.70
C VAL A 274 -7.37 3.66 -24.92
N TYR A 275 -7.87 4.49 -25.84
CA TYR A 275 -9.29 4.64 -26.15
C TYR A 275 -9.52 4.95 -27.64
N GLU A 276 -10.54 4.34 -28.25
CA GLU A 276 -10.92 4.46 -29.66
C GLU A 276 -12.46 4.52 -29.81
N GLY A 277 -13.03 5.72 -29.76
CA GLY A 277 -14.36 6.01 -30.34
C GLY A 277 -15.57 6.11 -29.39
N GLU A 278 -16.64 6.73 -29.93
CA GLU A 278 -17.81 7.29 -29.21
C GLU A 278 -19.01 6.32 -29.02
N ASN A 279 -18.97 5.11 -29.57
CA ASN A 279 -20.13 4.21 -29.53
C ASN A 279 -20.13 3.36 -28.25
N ALA A 280 -21.13 3.58 -27.40
CA ALA A 280 -21.34 2.94 -26.10
C ALA A 280 -21.38 1.39 -26.13
N ASP A 281 -21.48 0.79 -27.32
CA ASP A 281 -21.66 -0.65 -27.51
C ASP A 281 -20.36 -1.42 -27.81
N ASN A 282 -19.21 -0.74 -28.01
CA ASN A 282 -17.91 -1.39 -28.16
C ASN A 282 -16.79 -0.45 -27.69
N VAL A 283 -16.18 -0.76 -26.54
CA VAL A 283 -14.95 -0.12 -26.08
C VAL A 283 -13.81 -0.58 -26.99
N ASN A 284 -13.62 0.07 -28.14
CA ASN A 284 -12.41 -0.15 -28.93
C ASN A 284 -11.31 0.66 -28.24
N GLY A 285 -10.20 0.01 -27.87
CA GLY A 285 -9.14 0.62 -27.07
C GLY A 285 -8.53 -0.42 -26.14
N ALA A 286 -7.22 -0.39 -25.95
CA ALA A 286 -6.49 -1.35 -25.14
C ALA A 286 -6.48 -0.99 -23.63
N GLY A 287 -7.06 0.15 -23.25
CA GLY A 287 -7.13 0.61 -21.87
C GLY A 287 -8.27 -0.03 -21.09
N GLU A 288 -7.94 -0.65 -19.96
CA GLU A 288 -8.94 -1.04 -18.96
C GLU A 288 -9.59 0.19 -18.31
N ALA A 289 -10.73 0.00 -17.64
CA ALA A 289 -11.36 1.05 -16.84
C ALA A 289 -10.40 1.62 -15.79
N LEU A 290 -10.50 2.91 -15.50
CA LEU A 290 -9.68 3.58 -14.50
C LEU A 290 -9.98 2.98 -13.12
N GLN A 291 -9.01 2.25 -12.58
CA GLN A 291 -9.05 1.73 -11.23
C GLN A 291 -8.61 2.81 -10.24
N VAL A 292 -9.51 3.21 -9.35
CA VAL A 292 -9.23 4.22 -8.30
C VAL A 292 -9.05 3.50 -6.98
N LEU A 293 -7.97 3.81 -6.27
CA LEU A 293 -7.62 3.19 -4.99
C LEU A 293 -7.52 4.26 -3.90
N SER A 294 -7.86 3.88 -2.67
CA SER A 294 -7.81 4.78 -1.51
C SER A 294 -7.13 4.08 -0.33
N TYR A 295 -5.99 4.62 0.11
CA TYR A 295 -5.20 4.10 1.25
C TYR A 295 -5.09 5.13 2.38
N GLY A 296 -5.59 4.75 3.56
CA GLY A 296 -5.33 5.45 4.82
C GLY A 296 -4.01 5.00 5.47
N ILE A 297 -3.77 5.45 6.70
CA ILE A 297 -2.59 5.08 7.50
C ILE A 297 -2.43 3.55 7.58
N GLY A 298 -1.24 3.05 7.29
CA GLY A 298 -0.93 1.62 7.24
C GLY A 298 -1.51 0.87 6.03
N GLY A 299 -2.35 1.53 5.24
CA GLY A 299 -2.83 1.06 3.95
C GLY A 299 -1.66 0.91 2.98
N HIS A 300 -1.63 -0.24 2.30
CA HIS A 300 -0.53 -0.66 1.45
C HIS A 300 -1.05 -1.68 0.43
N TYR A 301 -0.19 -2.00 -0.53
CA TYR A 301 -0.39 -3.12 -1.44
C TYR A 301 0.90 -3.91 -1.51
N ASN A 302 0.82 -5.21 -1.23
CA ASN A 302 1.97 -6.10 -1.37
C ASN A 302 2.52 -6.07 -2.80
N TYR A 303 3.78 -6.45 -2.91
CA TYR A 303 4.45 -6.51 -4.20
C TYR A 303 3.76 -7.52 -5.12
N HIS A 304 3.57 -7.13 -6.37
CA HIS A 304 2.91 -7.93 -7.40
C HIS A 304 3.41 -7.51 -8.78
N MET A 305 2.94 -8.24 -9.78
CA MET A 305 3.08 -7.88 -11.18
C MET A 305 1.70 -7.52 -11.72
N ASP A 306 1.63 -6.53 -12.62
CA ASP A 306 0.37 -6.18 -13.26
C ASP A 306 -0.04 -7.18 -14.34
N THR A 307 0.92 -7.94 -14.88
CA THR A 307 0.67 -8.99 -15.88
C THR A 307 -0.27 -10.05 -15.35
N LEU A 308 -1.20 -10.51 -16.18
CA LEU A 308 -2.26 -11.45 -15.82
C LEU A 308 -1.79 -12.93 -15.83
N TRP A 309 -0.75 -13.26 -16.61
CA TRP A 309 -0.44 -14.66 -16.98
C TRP A 309 0.87 -15.22 -16.41
N LYS A 310 1.69 -14.42 -15.74
CA LYS A 310 3.04 -14.82 -15.27
C LYS A 310 3.07 -16.09 -14.40
N ASP A 311 2.02 -16.32 -13.60
CA ASP A 311 1.95 -17.43 -12.64
C ASP A 311 0.85 -18.44 -13.01
N GLN A 312 0.45 -18.50 -14.28
CA GLN A 312 -0.71 -19.29 -14.70
C GLN A 312 -0.30 -20.43 -15.65
N PRO A 313 -0.80 -21.66 -15.40
CA PRO A 313 -0.61 -22.78 -16.32
C PRO A 313 -1.13 -22.44 -17.72
N GLU A 314 -0.39 -22.84 -18.75
CA GLU A 314 -0.64 -22.52 -20.17
C GLU A 314 -2.01 -23.03 -20.66
N ASP A 315 -2.52 -24.10 -20.06
CA ASP A 315 -3.83 -24.70 -20.34
C ASP A 315 -5.03 -23.86 -19.85
N THR A 316 -4.82 -22.85 -19.02
CA THR A 316 -5.89 -21.95 -18.52
C THR A 316 -6.16 -20.73 -19.42
N TRP A 317 -5.39 -20.56 -20.50
CA TRP A 317 -5.42 -19.36 -21.33
C TRP A 317 -6.73 -19.22 -22.13
N GLU A 318 -7.27 -20.33 -22.66
CA GLU A 318 -8.51 -20.32 -23.45
C GLU A 318 -9.77 -20.03 -22.62
N GLU A 319 -9.84 -20.49 -21.37
CA GLU A 319 -10.98 -20.25 -20.49
C GLU A 319 -11.02 -18.80 -19.99
N ARG A 320 -9.85 -18.21 -19.72
CA ARG A 320 -9.75 -16.83 -19.24
C ARG A 320 -9.89 -15.80 -20.36
N GLY A 321 -9.42 -16.12 -21.57
CA GLY A 321 -9.67 -15.28 -22.75
C GLY A 321 -11.15 -15.14 -23.12
N LYS A 322 -12.02 -16.02 -22.62
CA LYS A 322 -13.48 -15.96 -22.81
C LYS A 322 -14.20 -15.05 -21.81
N ASN A 323 -13.65 -14.86 -20.61
CA ASN A 323 -14.28 -14.09 -19.52
C ASN A 323 -13.67 -12.69 -19.32
N ASN A 324 -12.43 -12.46 -19.75
CA ASN A 324 -11.81 -11.14 -19.76
C ASN A 324 -11.96 -10.53 -21.15
N LEU A 325 -12.64 -9.38 -21.22
CA LEU A 325 -12.82 -8.60 -22.44
C LEU A 325 -11.45 -8.33 -23.08
N GLN A 326 -11.24 -8.90 -24.27
CA GLN A 326 -10.10 -8.72 -25.19
C GLN A 326 -8.83 -9.53 -24.84
N ALA A 327 -8.54 -10.53 -25.68
CA ALA A 327 -7.43 -11.47 -25.53
C ALA A 327 -6.06 -10.77 -25.52
N GLY A 328 -5.40 -10.70 -24.35
CA GLY A 328 -4.06 -10.16 -24.20
C GLY A 328 -3.57 -10.09 -22.76
N ASP A 329 -2.30 -9.70 -22.57
CA ASP A 329 -1.73 -9.33 -21.27
C ASP A 329 -1.52 -7.81 -21.22
N ARG A 330 -1.38 -7.25 -20.01
CA ARG A 330 -1.18 -5.82 -19.79
C ARG A 330 0.23 -5.41 -20.20
N LEU A 331 0.35 -4.77 -21.37
CA LEU A 331 1.63 -4.28 -21.91
C LEU A 331 2.33 -3.26 -21.01
N ALA A 332 1.58 -2.31 -20.45
CA ALA A 332 2.11 -1.20 -19.68
C ALA A 332 1.10 -0.72 -18.64
N THR A 333 1.60 -0.03 -17.62
CA THR A 333 0.77 0.57 -16.58
C THR A 333 0.99 2.07 -16.53
N TRP A 334 -0.12 2.81 -16.45
CA TRP A 334 -0.14 4.24 -16.18
C TRP A 334 -0.85 4.48 -14.86
N MET A 335 -0.15 4.98 -13.86
CA MET A 335 -0.69 5.19 -12.52
C MET A 335 -0.58 6.65 -12.09
N PHE A 336 -1.72 7.31 -11.91
CA PHE A 336 -1.80 8.66 -11.36
C PHE A 336 -1.62 8.66 -9.84
N TYR A 337 -1.11 9.78 -9.32
CA TYR A 337 -1.21 10.15 -7.92
C TYR A 337 -2.23 11.28 -7.77
N LEU A 338 -3.34 11.01 -7.07
CA LEU A 338 -4.47 11.94 -6.94
C LEU A 338 -4.40 12.76 -5.64
N SER A 339 -3.37 12.56 -4.83
CA SER A 339 -3.14 13.28 -3.58
C SER A 339 -1.66 13.31 -3.22
N ASP A 340 -1.22 14.39 -2.58
CA ASP A 340 0.05 14.40 -1.86
C ASP A 340 -0.07 13.56 -0.60
N VAL A 341 0.97 12.77 -0.33
CA VAL A 341 1.06 11.98 0.90
C VAL A 341 2.15 12.60 1.77
N ALA A 342 1.77 12.97 2.97
CA ALA A 342 2.64 13.66 3.91
C ALA A 342 3.89 12.82 4.26
N ASP A 343 3.70 11.54 4.59
CA ASP A 343 4.81 10.61 4.83
C ASP A 343 4.44 9.19 4.36
N GLY A 344 5.41 8.49 3.77
CA GLY A 344 5.24 7.13 3.25
C GLY A 344 4.48 7.06 1.92
N GLY A 345 3.86 5.93 1.63
CA GLY A 345 2.99 5.79 0.44
C GLY A 345 3.69 5.68 -0.92
N ARG A 346 5.03 5.57 -0.94
CA ARG A 346 5.83 5.39 -2.17
C ARG A 346 5.36 4.17 -3.00
N THR A 347 5.59 4.20 -4.30
CA THR A 347 5.54 2.99 -5.15
C THR A 347 6.96 2.46 -5.29
N ALA A 348 7.23 1.27 -4.76
CA ALA A 348 8.56 0.68 -4.72
C ALA A 348 8.66 -0.47 -5.72
N PHE A 349 9.74 -0.46 -6.51
CA PHE A 349 10.13 -1.49 -7.47
C PHE A 349 11.44 -2.13 -7.01
N PRO A 350 11.41 -3.16 -6.14
CA PRO A 350 12.61 -3.70 -5.48
C PRO A 350 13.66 -4.23 -6.46
N LYS A 351 13.21 -4.82 -7.58
CA LYS A 351 14.03 -5.35 -8.67
C LYS A 351 14.65 -4.29 -9.58
N ALA A 352 13.98 -3.15 -9.74
CA ALA A 352 14.53 -2.02 -10.48
C ALA A 352 15.37 -1.10 -9.57
N GLY A 353 15.21 -1.18 -8.25
CA GLY A 353 15.85 -0.26 -7.32
C GLY A 353 15.26 1.15 -7.35
N VAL A 354 13.99 1.28 -7.77
CA VAL A 354 13.29 2.56 -7.98
C VAL A 354 12.18 2.72 -6.96
N GLY A 355 12.15 3.87 -6.28
CA GLY A 355 11.12 4.20 -5.29
C GLY A 355 10.51 5.57 -5.58
N VAL A 356 9.27 5.61 -6.06
CA VAL A 356 8.59 6.82 -6.52
C VAL A 356 7.70 7.39 -5.41
N ALA A 357 7.90 8.65 -5.04
CA ALA A 357 7.05 9.33 -4.08
C ALA A 357 5.73 9.77 -4.74
N PRO A 358 4.59 9.67 -4.02
CA PRO A 358 3.33 10.18 -4.52
C PRO A 358 3.35 11.72 -4.56
N ILE A 359 3.14 12.26 -5.76
CA ILE A 359 3.09 13.71 -6.02
C ILE A 359 1.76 13.99 -6.70
N LYS A 360 0.88 14.79 -6.09
CA LYS A 360 -0.44 15.08 -6.65
C LYS A 360 -0.30 15.62 -8.08
N GLY A 361 -1.10 15.08 -9.00
CA GLY A 361 -1.10 15.50 -10.40
C GLY A 361 -0.02 14.85 -11.27
N ALA A 362 0.89 14.07 -10.67
CA ALA A 362 1.87 13.28 -11.40
C ALA A 362 1.33 11.89 -11.76
N ALA A 363 2.00 11.23 -12.71
CA ALA A 363 1.76 9.83 -13.03
C ALA A 363 3.07 9.10 -13.26
N VAL A 364 3.17 7.86 -12.77
CA VAL A 364 4.28 6.97 -13.09
C VAL A 364 3.84 5.97 -14.15
N PHE A 365 4.71 5.74 -15.14
CA PHE A 365 4.46 4.88 -16.29
C PHE A 365 5.61 3.89 -16.47
N TRP A 366 5.29 2.62 -16.75
CA TRP A 366 6.27 1.58 -17.05
C TRP A 366 5.69 0.49 -17.95
N TYR A 367 6.56 -0.20 -18.70
CA TYR A 367 6.20 -1.36 -19.50
C TYR A 367 6.35 -2.66 -18.70
N ASN A 368 5.25 -3.40 -18.54
CA ASN A 368 5.22 -4.69 -17.84
C ASN A 368 5.78 -5.84 -18.69
N ILE A 369 5.80 -5.68 -20.01
CA ILE A 369 6.20 -6.71 -20.98
C ILE A 369 7.38 -6.20 -21.79
N GLN A 370 8.38 -7.05 -21.97
CA GLN A 370 9.57 -6.78 -22.78
C GLN A 370 9.23 -6.84 -24.28
N PRO A 371 10.07 -6.28 -25.18
CA PRO A 371 9.84 -6.35 -26.63
C PRO A 371 9.72 -7.77 -27.20
N ASN A 372 10.23 -8.78 -26.48
CA ASN A 372 10.09 -10.20 -26.84
C ASN A 372 8.75 -10.83 -26.38
N GLY A 373 7.84 -10.06 -25.80
CA GLY A 373 6.53 -10.51 -25.32
C GLY A 373 6.54 -11.15 -23.93
N ILE A 374 7.70 -11.23 -23.25
CA ILE A 374 7.82 -11.86 -21.93
C ILE A 374 7.64 -10.81 -20.84
N ALA A 375 6.88 -11.15 -19.79
CA ALA A 375 6.75 -10.33 -18.58
C ALA A 375 8.13 -9.90 -18.04
N ASN A 376 8.28 -8.63 -17.68
CA ASN A 376 9.53 -8.11 -17.15
C ASN A 376 9.57 -8.28 -15.62
N PRO A 377 10.31 -9.25 -15.06
CA PRO A 377 10.31 -9.45 -13.61
C PRO A 377 10.82 -8.24 -12.83
N ARG A 378 11.52 -7.30 -13.49
CA ARG A 378 12.02 -6.06 -12.85
C ARG A 378 10.93 -5.04 -12.55
N THR A 379 9.72 -5.20 -13.10
CA THR A 379 8.57 -4.31 -12.83
C THR A 379 7.70 -4.79 -11.68
N GLU A 380 8.12 -5.83 -10.95
CA GLU A 380 7.47 -6.22 -9.70
C GLU A 380 7.54 -5.06 -8.71
N HIS A 381 6.37 -4.68 -8.19
CA HIS A 381 6.23 -3.45 -7.43
C HIS A 381 5.13 -3.55 -6.39
N GLY A 382 5.24 -2.73 -5.35
CA GLY A 382 4.25 -2.64 -4.28
C GLY A 382 4.04 -1.20 -3.82
N GLY A 383 2.88 -0.96 -3.22
CA GLY A 383 2.56 0.30 -2.56
C GLY A 383 3.08 0.27 -1.13
N CYS A 384 4.07 1.09 -0.82
CA CYS A 384 4.58 1.27 0.54
C CYS A 384 3.46 1.72 1.48
N PRO A 385 3.45 1.26 2.75
CA PRO A 385 2.44 1.68 3.72
C PRO A 385 2.41 3.20 3.88
N VAL A 386 1.22 3.80 3.86
CA VAL A 386 1.07 5.23 4.16
C VAL A 386 1.39 5.44 5.64
N LEU A 387 2.38 6.29 5.94
CA LEU A 387 2.75 6.60 7.33
C LEU A 387 1.91 7.75 7.87
N ARG A 388 1.66 8.77 7.04
CA ARG A 388 0.82 9.93 7.39
C ARG A 388 0.15 10.52 6.14
N GLY A 389 -1.10 10.92 6.31
CA GLY A 389 -1.93 11.43 5.22
C GLY A 389 -2.80 10.32 4.63
N HIS A 390 -3.20 10.51 3.38
CA HIS A 390 -4.13 9.61 2.70
C HIS A 390 -3.79 9.59 1.22
N LYS A 391 -3.53 8.40 0.66
CA LYS A 391 -3.13 8.22 -0.73
C LYS A 391 -4.34 7.87 -1.59
N TRP A 392 -4.50 8.58 -2.69
CA TRP A 392 -5.44 8.32 -3.78
C TRP A 392 -4.72 8.13 -5.10
#